data_AF-A0A7J6VLE6-F1
#
_entry.id   AF-A0A7J6VLE6-F1
#
_cell.length_a   1.000
_cell.length_b   1.000
_cell.length_c   1.000
_cell.angle_alpha   90.00
_cell.angle_beta   90.00
_cell.angle_gamma   90.00
#
_symmetry.space_group_name_H-M   'P 1'
#
loop_
_entity.id
_entity.type
_entity.pdbx_description
1 polymer ?
#
loop_
_entity_poly.entity_id
_entity_poly.type
_entity_poly.pdbx_seq_one_letter_code
_entity_poly.pdbx_strand_id
1 'polypeptide(L)'
;MFVYGNTYGGMGDILNNPGAYGFSITDRGCCGLRSQGDITCLPYSVPCPNRSQYVFWDAFHPTQSVNAVLAQRAFVGPPNDIYPMNVQQLAQF
;
A
#
# COMPACT_ATOMS: atom_id res chain seq x y z
N MET A 1 5.66 10.02 -22.91
CA MET A 1 4.70 8.89 -22.81
C MET A 1 4.24 8.80 -21.37
N PHE A 2 2.95 8.54 -21.12
CA PHE A 2 2.38 8.53 -19.76
C PHE A 2 1.58 7.25 -19.54
N VAL A 3 1.53 6.81 -18.28
CA VAL A 3 0.72 5.69 -17.81
C VAL A 3 -0.10 6.14 -16.59
N TYR A 4 -1.34 5.69 -16.51
CA TYR A 4 -2.24 5.91 -15.38
C TYR A 4 -2.21 4.69 -14.46
N GLY A 5 -1.85 4.88 -13.18
CA GLY A 5 -1.92 3.83 -12.16
C GLY A 5 -3.16 3.96 -11.29
N ASN A 6 -3.99 2.92 -11.26
CA ASN A 6 -5.23 2.85 -10.49
C ASN A 6 -4.96 2.45 -9.02
N THR A 7 -4.33 3.34 -8.27
CA THR A 7 -4.03 3.10 -6.85
C THR A 7 -5.27 3.00 -5.98
N TYR A 8 -6.37 3.68 -6.35
CA TYR A 8 -7.66 3.56 -5.65
C TYR A 8 -8.22 2.13 -5.75
N GLY A 9 -8.26 1.56 -6.96
CA GLY A 9 -8.67 0.17 -7.16
C GLY A 9 -7.70 -0.81 -6.46
N GLY A 10 -6.40 -0.56 -6.56
CA GLY A 10 -5.38 -1.39 -5.92
C GLY A 10 -5.50 -1.41 -4.38
N MET A 11 -5.73 -0.25 -3.77
CA MET A 11 -5.94 -0.13 -2.33
C MET A 11 -7.29 -0.73 -1.89
N GLY A 12 -8.35 -0.52 -2.68
CA GLY A 12 -9.65 -1.12 -2.41
C GLY A 12 -9.61 -2.65 -2.41
N ASP A 13 -8.89 -3.25 -3.34
CA ASP A 13 -8.67 -4.69 -3.40
C ASP A 13 -7.90 -5.22 -2.17
N ILE A 14 -6.85 -4.51 -1.74
CA ILE A 14 -6.11 -4.83 -0.51
C ILE A 14 -7.02 -4.78 0.72
N LEU A 15 -7.87 -3.76 0.85
CA LEU A 15 -8.76 -3.60 2.00
C LEU A 15 -9.92 -4.61 2.00
N ASN A 16 -10.42 -5.01 0.84
CA ASN A 16 -11.48 -6.01 0.71
C ASN A 16 -10.96 -7.45 0.84
N ASN A 17 -9.69 -7.70 0.47
CA ASN A 17 -9.07 -9.02 0.47
C ASN A 17 -7.72 -9.07 1.23
N PRO A 18 -7.61 -8.54 2.46
CA PRO A 18 -6.31 -8.31 3.11
C PRO A 18 -5.49 -9.60 3.31
N GLY A 19 -6.16 -10.72 3.61
CA GLY A 19 -5.52 -12.02 3.79
C GLY A 19 -4.85 -12.55 2.51
N ALA A 20 -5.32 -12.18 1.32
CA ALA A 20 -4.70 -12.56 0.05
C ALA A 20 -3.31 -11.91 -0.13
N TYR A 21 -3.04 -10.83 0.60
CA TYR A 21 -1.78 -10.08 0.58
C TYR A 21 -0.95 -10.27 1.87
N GLY A 22 -1.39 -11.14 2.78
CA GLY A 22 -0.71 -11.37 4.06
C GLY A 22 -0.96 -10.29 5.12
N PHE A 23 -1.96 -9.41 4.92
CA PHE A 23 -2.37 -8.43 5.92
C PHE A 23 -3.45 -9.00 6.84
N SER A 24 -3.38 -8.64 8.11
CA SER A 24 -4.38 -9.00 9.13
C SER A 24 -4.90 -7.80 9.91
N ILE A 25 -4.29 -6.61 9.73
CA ILE A 25 -4.65 -5.40 10.47
C ILE A 25 -4.88 -4.27 9.47
N THR A 26 -6.15 -3.85 9.35
CA THR A 26 -6.63 -2.88 8.35
C THR A 26 -7.26 -1.64 8.98
N ASP A 27 -7.44 -1.61 10.30
CA ASP A 27 -8.25 -0.61 11.02
C ASP A 27 -7.41 0.33 11.90
N ARG A 28 -6.07 0.22 11.85
CA ARG A 28 -5.15 1.03 12.64
C ARG A 28 -3.76 1.11 12.02
N GLY A 29 -3.05 2.20 12.34
CA GLY A 29 -1.64 2.37 12.02
C GLY A 29 -0.71 1.47 12.85
N CYS A 30 0.38 1.02 12.24
CA CYS A 30 1.47 0.33 12.93
C CYS A 30 2.30 1.28 13.82
N CYS A 31 2.45 2.53 13.40
CA CYS A 31 3.08 3.61 14.14
C CYS A 31 2.10 4.78 14.25
N GLY A 32 2.08 5.44 15.39
CA GLY A 32 1.22 6.58 15.63
C GLY A 32 0.94 6.75 17.11
N LEU A 33 0.41 7.92 17.46
CA LEU A 33 0.00 8.22 18.82
C LEU A 33 -1.52 8.18 18.92
N ARG A 34 -2.03 7.93 20.13
CA ARG A 34 -3.45 7.67 20.45
C ARG A 34 -3.96 6.35 19.85
N SER A 35 -5.19 5.99 20.23
CA SER A 35 -5.85 4.77 19.75
C SER A 35 -5.80 4.73 18.22
N GLN A 36 -5.46 3.56 17.67
CA GLN A 36 -5.51 3.26 16.23
C GLN A 36 -4.60 4.10 15.30
N GLY A 37 -3.74 4.97 15.84
CA GLY A 37 -2.79 5.74 15.03
C GLY A 37 -3.38 7.01 14.40
N ASP A 38 -4.39 7.62 15.04
CA ASP A 38 -5.05 8.87 14.63
C ASP A 38 -4.10 10.06 14.43
N ILE A 39 -2.91 10.00 15.03
CA ILE A 39 -1.83 10.96 14.84
C ILE A 39 -0.69 10.26 14.12
N THR A 40 -0.14 10.92 13.09
CA THR A 40 1.02 10.46 12.33
C THR A 40 2.17 10.02 13.24
N CYS A 41 2.98 9.09 12.74
CA CYS A 41 4.16 8.59 13.42
C CYS A 41 5.15 9.73 13.70
N LEU A 42 5.45 10.02 14.97
CA LEU A 42 6.42 11.04 15.36
C LEU A 42 7.81 10.42 15.58
N PRO A 43 8.89 11.22 15.48
CA PRO A 43 10.24 10.78 15.86
C PRO A 43 10.26 10.11 17.24
N TYR A 44 11.04 9.03 17.36
CA TYR A 44 11.17 8.22 18.58
C TYR A 44 9.93 7.42 19.01
N SER A 45 8.85 7.41 18.21
CA SER A 45 7.72 6.50 18.44
C SER A 45 8.14 5.04 18.27
N VAL A 46 7.65 4.16 19.15
CA VAL A 46 7.86 2.72 19.02
C VAL A 46 6.80 2.13 18.07
N PRO A 47 7.20 1.63 16.89
CA PRO A 47 6.25 1.02 15.97
C PRO A 47 5.84 -0.39 16.43
N CYS A 48 4.79 -0.92 15.82
CA CYS A 48 4.36 -2.29 16.00
C CYS A 48 5.49 -3.30 15.67
N PRO A 49 5.52 -4.49 16.32
CA PRO A 49 6.59 -5.46 16.14
C PRO A 49 6.59 -6.09 14.73
N ASN A 50 5.42 -6.31 14.13
CA ASN A 50 5.28 -6.91 12.81
C ASN A 50 4.57 -5.98 11.82
N ARG A 51 5.36 -5.20 11.09
CA ARG A 51 4.88 -4.18 10.14
C ARG A 51 4.24 -4.78 8.89
N SER A 52 4.60 -6.01 8.51
CA SER A 52 4.12 -6.62 7.27
C SER A 52 2.67 -7.09 7.34
N GLN A 53 2.11 -7.19 8.55
CA GLN A 53 0.70 -7.55 8.78
C GLN A 53 -0.25 -6.35 8.71
N TYR A 54 0.29 -5.13 8.72
CA TYR A 54 -0.49 -3.89 8.75
C TYR A 54 -0.62 -3.31 7.35
N VAL A 55 -1.83 -2.85 7.02
CA VAL A 55 -2.06 -2.05 5.81
C VAL A 55 -1.52 -0.63 5.99
N PHE A 56 -1.77 -0.02 7.16
CA PHE A 56 -1.41 1.37 7.43
C PHE A 56 -0.15 1.47 8.29
N TRP A 57 0.77 2.33 7.86
CA TRP A 57 1.91 2.75 8.66
C TRP A 57 1.44 3.70 9.76
N ASP A 58 0.68 4.74 9.40
CA ASP A 58 0.09 5.72 10.32
C ASP A 58 -1.30 6.17 9.83
N ALA A 59 -1.84 7.27 10.37
CA ALA A 59 -3.13 7.85 9.97
C ALA A 59 -3.34 8.06 8.46
N PHE A 60 -2.26 8.21 7.68
CA PHE A 60 -2.33 8.63 6.28
C PHE A 60 -1.59 7.69 5.32
N HIS A 61 -0.49 7.10 5.78
CA HIS A 61 0.44 6.40 4.91
C HIS A 61 0.27 4.88 4.97
N PRO A 62 0.36 4.16 3.84
CA PRO A 62 0.43 2.71 3.83
C PRO A 62 1.80 2.20 4.32
N THR A 63 1.86 0.94 4.74
CA THR A 63 3.13 0.29 5.06
C THR A 63 3.98 0.03 3.82
N GLN A 64 5.28 -0.23 4.03
CA GLN A 64 6.17 -0.68 2.97
C GLN A 64 5.61 -1.90 2.22
N SER A 65 4.96 -2.83 2.92
CA SER A 65 4.40 -4.04 2.32
C SER A 65 3.27 -3.72 1.35
N VAL A 66 2.38 -2.78 1.68
CA VAL A 66 1.36 -2.27 0.75
C VAL A 66 2.00 -1.56 -0.44
N ASN A 67 3.00 -0.71 -0.20
CA ASN A 67 3.72 -0.03 -1.28
C ASN A 67 4.40 -1.01 -2.24
N ALA A 68 4.96 -2.13 -1.74
CA ALA A 68 5.54 -3.17 -2.59
C ALA A 68 4.49 -3.83 -3.50
N VAL A 69 3.29 -4.11 -2.97
CA VAL A 69 2.17 -4.63 -3.79
C VAL A 69 1.75 -3.63 -4.87
N LEU A 70 1.55 -2.37 -4.50
CA LEU A 70 1.15 -1.33 -5.47
C LEU A 70 2.24 -1.07 -6.53
N ALA A 71 3.52 -1.09 -6.13
CA ALA A 71 4.64 -0.98 -7.06
C ALA A 71 4.69 -2.16 -8.03
N GLN A 72 4.44 -3.38 -7.57
CA GLN A 72 4.37 -4.56 -8.45
C GLN A 72 3.21 -4.46 -9.44
N ARG A 73 2.02 -4.01 -8.99
CA ARG A 73 0.85 -3.78 -9.85
C ARG A 73 1.14 -2.69 -10.89
N ALA A 74 1.84 -1.62 -10.53
CA ALA A 74 2.28 -0.63 -11.51
C ALA A 74 3.34 -1.20 -12.49
N PHE A 75 4.25 -2.05 -12.00
CA PHE A 75 5.37 -2.51 -12.81
C PHE A 75 4.96 -3.52 -13.89
N VAL A 76 4.11 -4.50 -13.54
CA VAL A 76 3.71 -5.60 -14.44
C VAL A 76 2.20 -5.86 -14.47
N GLY A 77 1.40 -5.07 -13.77
CA GLY A 77 -0.03 -5.34 -13.62
C GLY A 77 -0.83 -5.23 -14.91
N PRO A 78 -2.07 -5.76 -14.92
CA PRO A 78 -2.97 -5.70 -16.05
C PRO A 78 -3.53 -4.29 -16.27
N PRO A 79 -4.20 -4.04 -17.42
CA PRO A 79 -4.81 -2.74 -17.76
C PRO A 79 -5.77 -2.13 -16.73
N ASN A 80 -6.38 -2.94 -15.87
CA ASN A 80 -7.25 -2.44 -14.78
C ASN A 80 -6.47 -1.77 -13.63
N ASP A 81 -5.18 -2.12 -13.50
CA ASP A 81 -4.27 -1.58 -12.49
C ASP A 81 -3.40 -0.46 -13.07
N ILE A 82 -2.97 -0.60 -14.32
CA ILE A 82 -2.14 0.38 -15.01
C ILE A 82 -2.44 0.41 -16.51
N TYR A 83 -2.71 1.60 -17.04
CA TYR A 83 -3.18 1.79 -18.41
C TYR A 83 -2.39 2.89 -19.13
N PRO A 84 -2.13 2.79 -20.46
CA PRO A 84 -2.50 1.71 -21.39
C PRO A 84 -1.55 0.51 -21.38
N MET A 85 -0.41 0.63 -20.71
CA MET A 85 0.63 -0.40 -20.61
C MET A 85 1.26 -0.30 -19.21
N ASN A 86 1.88 -1.37 -18.74
CA ASN A 86 2.60 -1.34 -17.47
C ASN A 86 3.99 -0.69 -17.58
N VAL A 87 4.64 -0.37 -16.46
CA VAL A 87 5.95 0.32 -16.48
C VAL A 87 7.02 -0.52 -17.17
N GLN A 88 6.98 -1.85 -17.06
CA GLN A 88 7.91 -2.72 -17.76
C GLN A 88 7.79 -2.58 -19.29
N GLN A 89 6.57 -2.53 -19.82
CA GLN A 89 6.31 -2.29 -21.25
C GLN A 89 6.72 -0.87 -21.66
N LEU A 90 6.40 0.13 -20.83
CA LEU A 90 6.78 1.52 -21.07
C LEU A 90 8.30 1.69 -21.23
N ALA A 91 9.09 0.98 -20.42
CA ALA A 91 10.55 1.06 -20.43
C ALA A 91 11.22 0.40 -21.67
N GLN A 92 10.45 -0.28 -22.52
CA GLN A 92 10.94 -0.89 -23.76
C GLN A 92 10.83 0.05 -24.97
N PHE A 93 10.27 1.24 -24.77
CA PHE A 93 10.19 2.32 -25.76
C PHE A 93 11.27 3.39 -25.49
#